data_AF-A0A0F9U2Q5-F1
#
_entry.id   AF-A0A0F9U2Q5-F1
#
_cell.length_a   1.000
_cell.length_b   1.000
_cell.length_c   1.000
_cell.angle_alpha   90.00
_cell.angle_beta   90.00
_cell.angle_gamma   90.00
#
_symmetry.space_group_name_H-M   'P 1'
#
loop_
_entity.id
_entity.type
_entity.pdbx_description
1 polymer ?
#
loop_
_entity_poly.entity_id
_entity_poly.type
_entity_poly.pdbx_seq_one_letter_code
_entity_poly.pdbx_strand_id
1 'polypeptide(L)'
;MIQINEIIGIIATTFAVAGVITNNRRLRLCYLLWLVSNGLTGGIHVHAGIWSLVVRDAIFFVLAIVGWFKWGRIDKKFTEEKAKEIATAVSAQRMLNNSLIEKLLYDAEQYRIVAKGLLGRELKLPRRP
;
A
#
# COMPACT_ATOMS: atom_id res chain seq x y z
N MET A 1 -8.82 -46.85 -1.72
CA MET A 1 -9.11 -46.13 -2.98
C MET A 1 -9.72 -44.79 -2.60
N ILE A 2 -8.95 -43.70 -2.66
CA ILE A 2 -9.42 -42.38 -2.21
C ILE A 2 -10.49 -41.89 -3.19
N GLN A 3 -11.67 -41.50 -2.69
CA GLN A 3 -12.74 -40.97 -3.53
C GLN A 3 -12.32 -39.60 -4.10
N ILE A 4 -12.62 -39.33 -5.37
CA ILE A 4 -12.26 -38.08 -6.07
C ILE A 4 -12.67 -36.81 -5.28
N ASN A 5 -13.79 -36.88 -4.56
CA ASN A 5 -14.32 -35.79 -3.74
C ASN A 5 -13.41 -35.43 -2.55
N GLU A 6 -12.71 -36.41 -1.98
CA GLU A 6 -11.75 -36.19 -0.89
C GLU A 6 -10.53 -35.39 -1.38
N ILE A 7 -10.02 -35.71 -2.58
CA ILE A 7 -8.89 -34.96 -3.17
C ILE A 7 -9.31 -33.50 -3.41
N ILE A 8 -10.49 -33.28 -3.98
CA ILE A 8 -11.05 -31.94 -4.19
C ILE A 8 -11.24 -31.23 -2.85
N GLY A 9 -11.70 -31.93 -1.82
CA GLY A 9 -11.87 -31.40 -0.47
C GLY A 9 -10.55 -30.95 0.18
N ILE A 10 -9.47 -31.73 0.02
CA ILE A 10 -8.13 -31.36 0.49
C ILE A 10 -7.62 -30.11 -0.22
N ILE A 11 -7.79 -30.05 -1.54
CA ILE A 11 -7.42 -28.87 -2.34
C ILE A 11 -8.20 -27.65 -1.86
N ALA A 12 -9.53 -27.76 -1.76
CA ALA A 12 -10.38 -26.67 -1.30
C ALA A 12 -9.99 -26.18 0.11
N THR A 13 -9.66 -27.10 1.01
CA THR A 13 -9.20 -26.79 2.37
C THR A 13 -7.87 -26.04 2.35
N THR A 14 -6.93 -26.46 1.50
CA THR A 14 -5.63 -25.79 1.34
C THR A 14 -5.82 -24.34 0.85
N PHE A 15 -6.69 -24.14 -0.13
CA PHE A 15 -7.06 -22.79 -0.60
C PHE A 15 -7.73 -21.96 0.50
N ALA A 16 -8.63 -22.55 1.29
CA ALA A 16 -9.29 -21.84 2.40
C ALA A 16 -8.28 -21.37 3.46
N VAL A 17 -7.34 -22.23 3.87
CA VAL A 17 -6.28 -21.90 4.84
C VAL A 17 -5.36 -20.82 4.28
N ALA A 18 -4.91 -20.95 3.03
CA ALA A 18 -4.11 -19.92 2.37
C ALA A 18 -4.88 -18.58 2.29
N GLY A 19 -6.20 -18.63 2.07
CA GLY A 19 -7.10 -17.48 2.11
C GLY A 19 -7.09 -16.78 3.48
N VAL A 20 -7.12 -17.53 4.58
CA VAL A 20 -7.02 -16.97 5.94
C VAL A 20 -5.65 -16.32 6.18
N ILE A 21 -4.56 -16.98 5.77
CA ILE A 21 -3.20 -16.45 5.94
C ILE A 21 -3.03 -15.13 5.18
N THR A 22 -3.50 -15.09 3.92
CA THR A 22 -3.43 -13.88 3.09
C THR A 22 -4.35 -12.77 3.59
N ASN A 23 -5.52 -13.13 4.16
CA ASN A 23 -6.43 -12.17 4.80
C ASN A 23 -5.77 -11.51 6.02
N ASN A 24 -5.08 -12.29 6.87
CA ASN A 24 -4.35 -11.75 8.02
C ASN A 24 -3.22 -10.80 7.60
N ARG A 25 -2.63 -11.02 6.41
CA ARG A 25 -1.64 -10.12 5.80
C ARG A 25 -2.27 -8.95 5.04
N ARG A 26 -3.60 -8.78 5.09
CA ARG A 26 -4.37 -7.76 4.36
C ARG A 26 -4.14 -7.79 2.84
N LEU A 27 -3.82 -8.96 2.29
CA LEU A 27 -3.59 -9.14 0.87
C LEU A 27 -4.92 -9.42 0.17
N ARG A 28 -5.19 -8.67 -0.90
CA ARG A 28 -6.39 -8.85 -1.74
C ARG A 28 -6.52 -10.25 -2.36
N LEU A 29 -5.41 -11.01 -2.41
CA LEU A 29 -5.38 -12.40 -2.88
C LEU A 29 -6.31 -13.33 -2.08
N CYS A 30 -6.64 -13.00 -0.81
CA CYS A 30 -7.54 -13.81 0.00
C CYS A 30 -8.90 -14.06 -0.66
N TYR A 31 -9.44 -13.06 -1.35
CA TYR A 31 -10.72 -13.18 -2.03
C TYR A 31 -10.69 -14.13 -3.23
N LEU A 32 -9.57 -14.20 -3.97
CA LEU A 32 -9.42 -15.17 -5.05
C LEU A 32 -9.33 -16.60 -4.49
N LEU A 33 -8.56 -16.79 -3.42
CA LEU A 33 -8.44 -18.08 -2.76
C LEU A 33 -9.78 -18.56 -2.21
N TRP A 34 -10.58 -17.65 -1.63
CA TRP A 34 -11.92 -17.96 -1.15
C TRP A 34 -12.95 -18.18 -2.27
N LEU A 35 -12.83 -17.51 -3.43
CA LEU A 35 -13.66 -17.84 -4.59
C LEU A 35 -13.45 -19.29 -5.02
N VAL A 36 -12.19 -19.69 -5.17
CA VAL A 36 -11.84 -21.07 -5.57
C VAL A 36 -12.29 -22.06 -4.51
N SER A 37 -11.99 -21.82 -3.22
CA SER A 37 -12.34 -22.77 -2.16
C SER A 37 -13.85 -22.96 -2.02
N ASN A 38 -14.64 -21.87 -1.98
CA ASN A 38 -16.10 -21.96 -1.84
C ASN A 38 -16.77 -22.55 -3.09
N GLY A 39 -16.21 -22.31 -4.29
CA GLY A 39 -16.70 -22.95 -5.51
C GLY A 39 -16.51 -24.46 -5.47
N LEU A 40 -15.33 -24.93 -5.05
CA LEU A 40 -15.02 -26.36 -4.94
C LEU A 40 -15.85 -27.04 -3.85
N THR A 41 -15.95 -26.47 -2.65
CA THR A 41 -16.77 -27.06 -1.58
C THR A 41 -18.25 -27.01 -1.92
N GLY A 42 -18.72 -25.96 -2.59
CA GLY A 42 -20.11 -25.85 -3.04
C GLY A 42 -20.48 -26.98 -3.99
N GLY A 43 -19.60 -27.31 -4.95
CA GLY A 43 -19.78 -28.45 -5.85
C GLY A 43 -19.87 -29.79 -5.12
N ILE A 44 -19.01 -30.01 -4.11
CA ILE A 44 -19.05 -31.20 -3.25
C ILE A 44 -20.38 -31.27 -2.49
N HIS A 45 -20.84 -30.15 -1.91
CA HIS A 45 -22.09 -30.12 -1.14
C HIS A 45 -23.34 -30.31 -1.99
N VAL A 46 -23.35 -29.82 -3.24
CA VAL A 46 -24.42 -30.10 -4.21
C VAL A 46 -24.49 -31.61 -4.49
N HIS A 47 -23.35 -32.24 -4.74
CA HIS A 47 -23.30 -33.68 -4.99
C HIS A 47 -23.71 -34.51 -3.77
N ALA A 48 -23.40 -34.04 -2.56
CA ALA A 48 -23.79 -34.66 -1.30
C ALA A 48 -25.24 -34.36 -0.88
N GLY A 49 -25.97 -33.49 -1.58
CA GLY A 49 -27.35 -33.11 -1.25
C GLY A 49 -27.49 -32.23 0.01
N ILE A 50 -26.40 -31.62 0.49
CA ILE A 50 -26.38 -30.83 1.73
C ILE A 50 -26.66 -29.35 1.40
N TRP A 51 -27.92 -29.03 1.10
CA TRP A 51 -28.33 -27.70 0.62
C TRP A 51 -28.01 -26.54 1.56
N SER A 52 -28.00 -26.76 2.88
CA SER A 52 -27.62 -25.73 3.86
C SER A 52 -26.17 -25.26 3.67
N LEU A 53 -25.26 -26.18 3.35
CA LEU A 53 -23.85 -25.87 3.08
C LEU A 53 -23.65 -25.26 1.69
N VAL A 54 -24.46 -25.65 0.70
CA VAL A 54 -24.47 -24.99 -0.62
C VAL A 54 -24.84 -23.51 -0.50
N VAL A 55 -25.89 -23.19 0.26
CA VAL A 55 -26.30 -21.80 0.51
C VAL A 55 -25.18 -21.02 1.21
N ARG A 56 -24.55 -21.62 2.23
CA ARG A 56 -23.39 -21.02 2.92
C ARG A 56 -22.26 -20.70 1.94
N ASP A 57 -21.86 -21.67 1.12
CA ASP A 57 -20.76 -21.51 0.17
C ASP A 57 -21.10 -20.47 -0.90
N ALA A 58 -22.35 -20.41 -1.37
CA ALA A 58 -22.81 -19.38 -2.29
C ALA A 58 -22.75 -17.97 -1.68
N ILE A 59 -23.17 -17.80 -0.42
CA ILE A 59 -23.06 -16.52 0.29
C ILE A 59 -21.59 -16.09 0.39
N PHE A 60 -20.70 -16.98 0.83
CA PHE A 60 -19.28 -16.65 0.94
C PHE A 60 -18.61 -16.39 -0.41
N PHE A 61 -19.03 -17.10 -1.45
CA PHE A 61 -18.58 -16.86 -2.81
C PHE A 61 -18.95 -15.44 -3.28
N VAL A 62 -20.21 -15.02 -3.09
CA VAL A 62 -20.66 -13.66 -3.42
C VAL A 62 -19.93 -12.60 -2.58
N LEU A 63 -19.75 -12.85 -1.28
CA LEU A 63 -18.99 -11.94 -0.42
C LEU A 63 -17.53 -11.82 -0.85
N ALA A 64 -16.91 -12.89 -1.37
CA ALA A 64 -15.56 -12.83 -1.91
C ALA A 64 -15.49 -11.94 -3.17
N ILE A 65 -16.49 -11.98 -4.06
CA ILE A 65 -16.61 -11.06 -5.20
C ILE A 65 -16.70 -9.61 -4.71
N VAL A 66 -17.60 -9.34 -3.77
CA VAL A 66 -17.81 -7.99 -3.22
C VAL A 66 -16.54 -7.48 -2.53
N GLY A 67 -15.90 -8.34 -1.72
CA GLY A 67 -14.64 -8.05 -1.05
C GLY A 67 -13.53 -7.70 -2.04
N TRP A 68 -13.40 -8.47 -3.12
CA TRP A 68 -12.44 -8.20 -4.19
C TRP A 68 -12.60 -6.80 -4.75
N PHE A 69 -13.81 -6.36 -5.11
CA PHE A 69 -14.04 -5.03 -5.67
C PHE A 69 -13.86 -3.90 -4.65
N LYS A 70 -14.34 -4.10 -3.42
CA LYS A 70 -14.29 -3.06 -2.38
C LYS A 70 -12.86 -2.77 -1.92
N TRP A 71 -12.06 -3.81 -1.69
CA TRP A 71 -10.73 -3.66 -1.12
C TRP A 71 -9.70 -3.13 -2.13
N GLY A 72 -9.85 -3.44 -3.42
CA GLY A 72 -8.99 -2.89 -4.46
C GLY A 72 -9.02 -1.36 -4.59
N ARG A 73 -10.05 -0.70 -4.04
CA ARG A 73 -10.18 0.77 -4.03
C ARG A 73 -9.55 1.41 -2.79
N ILE A 74 -9.42 0.67 -1.69
CA ILE A 74 -8.86 1.19 -0.42
C ILE A 74 -7.35 1.36 -0.54
N ASP A 75 -6.65 0.36 -1.10
CA ASP A 75 -5.19 0.38 -1.23
C ASP A 75 -4.69 1.56 -2.08
N LYS A 76 -5.43 1.90 -3.15
CA LYS A 76 -5.10 3.05 -4.00
C LYS A 76 -5.23 4.38 -3.26
N LYS A 77 -6.33 4.60 -2.55
CA LYS A 77 -6.57 5.84 -1.81
C LYS A 77 -5.50 6.08 -0.74
N PHE A 78 -5.16 5.04 0.04
CA PHE A 78 -4.12 5.15 1.06
C PHE A 78 -2.74 5.50 0.46
N THR A 79 -2.41 4.92 -0.69
CA THR A 79 -1.15 5.20 -1.38
C THR A 79 -1.11 6.63 -1.92
N GLU A 80 -2.20 7.11 -2.51
CA GLU A 80 -2.32 8.49 -3.00
C GLU A 80 -2.26 9.52 -1.87
N GLU A 81 -2.93 9.27 -0.75
CA GLU A 81 -2.95 10.16 0.41
C GLU A 81 -1.56 10.27 1.05
N LYS A 82 -0.90 9.13 1.27
CA LYS A 82 0.46 9.09 1.80
C LYS A 82 1.48 9.73 0.83
N ALA A 83 1.30 9.55 -0.47
CA ALA A 83 2.13 10.21 -1.47
C ALA A 83 1.96 11.75 -1.45
N LYS A 84 0.73 12.25 -1.26
CA LYS A 84 0.44 13.68 -1.09
C LYS A 84 1.05 14.24 0.18
N GLU A 85 0.97 13.52 1.30
CA GLU A 85 1.58 13.92 2.57
C GLU A 85 3.11 14.05 2.43
N ILE A 86 3.76 13.05 1.84
CA ILE A 86 5.21 13.08 1.57
C ILE A 86 5.56 14.23 0.61
N ALA A 87 4.80 14.43 -0.47
CA ALA A 87 5.03 15.54 -1.39
C ALA A 87 4.92 16.91 -0.70
N THR A 88 3.94 17.07 0.18
CA THR A 88 3.75 18.28 0.98
C THR A 88 4.91 18.49 1.94
N ALA A 89 5.32 17.45 2.68
CA ALA A 89 6.46 17.51 3.59
C ALA A 89 7.78 17.86 2.88
N VAL A 90 8.02 17.26 1.70
CA VAL A 90 9.20 17.56 0.87
C VAL A 90 9.17 19.01 0.38
N SER A 91 8.01 19.52 -0.03
CA SER A 91 7.87 20.92 -0.46
C SER A 91 8.13 21.91 0.69
N ALA A 92 7.64 21.61 1.90
CA ALA A 92 7.89 22.41 3.10
C ALA A 92 9.37 22.40 3.51
N GLN A 93 10.00 21.23 3.49
CA GLN A 93 11.44 21.09 3.75
C GLN A 93 12.28 21.91 2.76
N ARG A 94 11.87 21.93 1.48
CA ARG A 94 12.54 22.73 0.44
C ARG A 94 12.44 24.22 0.69
N MET A 95 11.27 24.71 1.13
CA MET A 95 11.09 26.11 1.50
C MET A 95 11.96 26.50 2.69
N LEU A 96 12.04 25.65 3.71
CA LEU A 96 12.88 25.89 4.88
C LEU A 96 14.37 25.96 4.49
N ASN A 97 14.85 24.99 3.71
CA ASN A 97 16.23 25.00 3.21
C ASN A 97 16.54 26.25 2.38
N ASN A 98 15.62 26.66 1.49
CA ASN A 98 15.81 27.90 0.72
C ASN A 98 15.92 29.13 1.63
N SER A 99 15.08 29.22 2.67
CA SER A 99 15.13 30.35 3.63
C SER A 99 16.44 30.39 4.43
N LEU A 100 16.98 29.23 4.83
CA LEU A 100 18.27 29.15 5.52
C LEU A 100 19.41 29.58 4.59
N ILE A 101 19.37 29.17 3.32
CA ILE A 101 20.37 29.60 2.33
C ILE A 101 20.32 31.12 2.13
N GLU A 102 19.14 31.72 2.05
CA GLU A 102 18.99 33.18 1.94
C GLU A 102 19.59 33.90 3.16
N LYS A 103 19.32 33.39 4.37
CA LYS A 103 19.87 33.95 5.61
C LYS A 103 21.41 33.86 5.66
N LEU A 104 21.96 32.70 5.28
CA LEU A 104 23.42 32.50 5.21
C LEU A 104 24.07 33.41 4.15
N LEU A 105 23.42 33.62 3.01
CA LEU A 105 23.91 34.53 1.98
C LEU A 105 23.91 35.99 2.46
N TYR A 106 22.85 36.41 3.15
CA TYR A 106 22.78 37.74 3.76
C TYR A 106 23.90 37.96 4.78
N ASP A 107 24.11 37.01 5.69
CA ASP A 107 25.19 37.08 6.67
C ASP A 107 26.57 37.12 6.00
N ALA A 108 26.80 36.28 4.98
CA ALA A 108 28.04 36.29 4.21
C ALA A 108 28.29 37.63 3.51
N GLU A 109 27.24 38.29 3.01
CA GLU A 109 27.35 39.61 2.40
C GLU A 109 27.67 40.70 3.43
N GLN A 110 27.10 40.63 4.63
CA GLN A 110 27.48 41.52 5.75
C GLN A 110 28.97 41.38 6.08
N TYR A 111 29.48 40.16 6.20
CA TYR A 111 30.91 39.92 6.41
C TYR A 111 31.77 40.48 5.28
N ARG A 112 31.32 40.40 4.02
CA ARG A 112 32.03 40.97 2.86
C ARG A 112 32.19 42.48 2.97
N ILE A 113 31.14 43.20 3.38
CA ILE A 113 31.14 44.66 3.54
C ILE A 113 32.14 45.06 4.62
N VAL A 114 32.10 44.41 5.79
CA VAL A 114 33.03 44.67 6.90
C VAL A 114 34.48 44.38 6.48
N ALA A 115 34.72 43.24 5.82
CA ALA A 115 36.05 42.86 5.38
C ALA A 115 36.62 43.83 4.32
N LYS A 116 35.79 44.36 3.41
CA LYS A 116 36.21 45.40 2.44
C LYS A 116 36.64 46.69 3.15
N GLY A 117 35.90 47.09 4.19
CA GLY A 117 36.26 48.26 5.02
C GLY A 117 37.58 48.09 5.75
N LEU A 118 37.88 46.88 6.24
CA LEU A 118 39.13 46.58 6.96
C LEU A 118 40.33 46.35 6.04
N LEU A 119 40.13 45.66 4.91
CA LEU A 119 41.22 45.19 4.03
C LEU A 119 41.45 46.10 2.82
N GLY A 120 40.60 47.09 2.57
CA GLY A 120 40.70 48.01 1.42
C GLY A 120 40.51 47.33 0.05
N ARG A 121 40.12 46.05 0.01
CA ARG A 121 39.94 45.25 -1.21
C ARG A 121 38.67 44.40 -1.14
N GLU A 122 38.06 44.10 -2.28
CA GLU A 122 36.87 43.24 -2.32
C GLU A 122 37.22 41.75 -2.23
N LEU A 123 36.50 41.04 -1.37
CA LEU A 123 36.47 39.57 -1.35
C LEU A 123 35.34 39.07 -2.26
N LYS A 124 35.66 38.20 -3.22
CA LYS A 124 34.66 37.53 -4.05
C LYS A 124 34.08 36.32 -3.32
N LEU A 125 32.78 36.32 -3.09
CA LEU A 125 32.06 35.14 -2.61
C LEU A 125 31.79 34.17 -3.77
N PRO A 126 31.87 32.85 -3.55
CA PRO A 126 31.42 31.88 -4.54
C PRO A 126 29.91 32.03 -4.76
N ARG A 127 29.47 32.10 -6.02
CA ARG A 127 28.04 32.11 -6.38
C ARG A 127 27.46 30.70 -6.20
N ARG A 128 26.16 30.64 -5.86
CA ARG A 128 25.37 29.39 -5.75
C ARG A 128 25.72 28.42 -6.90
N PRO A 129 25.94 27.12 -6.62
CA PRO A 129 25.85 26.09 -7.65
C PRO A 129 24.41 25.97 -8.18
#